data_AF-A0A9Q0ET87-F1
#
_entry.id   AF-A0A9Q0ET87-F1
#
_cell.length_a   1.000
_cell.length_b   1.000
_cell.length_c   1.000
_cell.angle_alpha   90.00
_cell.angle_beta   90.00
_cell.angle_gamma   90.00
#
_symmetry.space_group_name_H-M   'P 1'
#
loop_
_entity.id
_entity.type
_entity.pdbx_description
1 polymer ?
#
loop_
_entity_poly.entity_id
_entity_poly.type
_entity_poly.pdbx_seq_one_letter_code
_entity_poly.pdbx_strand_id
1 'polypeptide(L)'
;MVERSSKFLLVVVGSVCFMLILYQYVAPGVLTLGGPPRRRGGPYFTQEGGEGDDRGEDIFPTADPHYVKKYYFPVRDLERTVDFQIQGEDVIVFLHIQKTGGTTFGRHLVQNVRLEVPCDCRPGQKKCTCYRSPSRRETWLFSRFSTGWSCGLHADWTELTNCVPGVLNKRENKQGNLR
;
A
#
# COMPACT_ATOMS: atom_id res chain seq x y z
N MET A 1 63.33 -19.99 7.36
CA MET A 1 63.08 -18.83 6.46
C MET A 1 61.71 -18.84 5.77
N VAL A 2 61.05 -19.99 5.60
CA VAL A 2 59.77 -20.14 4.87
C VAL A 2 58.54 -19.52 5.56
N GLU A 3 58.41 -19.61 6.89
CA GLU A 3 57.22 -19.10 7.59
C GLU A 3 57.10 -17.56 7.59
N ARG A 4 58.23 -16.86 7.63
CA ARG A 4 58.26 -15.39 7.70
C ARG A 4 57.89 -14.77 6.34
N SER A 5 58.24 -15.45 5.25
CA SER A 5 57.87 -15.09 3.88
C SER A 5 56.37 -15.30 3.63
N SER A 6 55.79 -16.40 4.12
CA SER A 6 54.35 -16.70 3.98
C SER A 6 53.47 -15.65 4.69
N LYS A 7 53.82 -15.24 5.91
CA LYS A 7 53.10 -14.19 6.65
C LYS A 7 53.18 -12.84 5.94
N PHE A 8 54.35 -12.50 5.37
CA PHE A 8 54.53 -11.27 4.62
C PHE A 8 53.72 -11.27 3.32
N LEU A 9 53.68 -12.42 2.63
CA LEU A 9 52.88 -12.61 1.42
C LEU A 9 51.39 -12.44 1.69
N LEU A 10 50.88 -13.01 2.80
CA LEU A 10 49.46 -12.86 3.19
C LEU A 10 49.10 -11.41 3.51
N VAL A 11 50.00 -10.66 4.15
CA VAL A 11 49.78 -9.23 4.44
C VAL A 11 49.75 -8.40 3.15
N VAL A 12 50.66 -8.67 2.21
CA VAL A 12 50.69 -7.97 0.92
C VAL A 12 49.44 -8.30 0.09
N VAL A 13 49.07 -9.57 -0.02
CA VAL A 13 47.85 -9.99 -0.74
C VAL A 13 46.60 -9.41 -0.10
N GLY A 14 46.51 -9.45 1.23
CA GLY A 14 45.38 -8.85 1.97
C GLY A 14 45.26 -7.34 1.75
N SER A 15 46.38 -6.62 1.74
CA SER A 15 46.43 -5.18 1.46
C SER A 15 45.94 -4.85 0.04
N VAL A 16 46.40 -5.60 -0.96
CA VAL A 16 45.98 -5.43 -2.35
C VAL A 16 44.47 -5.71 -2.50
N CYS A 17 43.96 -6.79 -1.90
CA CYS A 17 42.53 -7.09 -1.92
C CYS A 17 41.68 -6.00 -1.26
N PHE A 18 42.13 -5.47 -0.12
CA PHE A 18 41.42 -4.39 0.57
C PHE A 18 41.36 -3.11 -0.26
N MET A 19 42.48 -2.74 -0.91
CA MET A 19 42.52 -1.60 -1.83
C MET A 19 41.61 -1.80 -3.04
N LEU A 20 41.49 -3.02 -3.57
CA LEU A 20 40.55 -3.34 -4.66
C LEU A 20 39.08 -3.25 -4.22
N ILE A 21 38.76 -3.61 -2.97
CA ILE A 21 37.41 -3.47 -2.41
C ILE A 21 37.06 -2.00 -2.24
N LEU A 22 37.97 -1.20 -1.67
CA LEU A 22 37.77 0.25 -1.55
C LEU A 22 37.61 0.91 -2.93
N TYR A 23 38.40 0.49 -3.91
CA TYR A 23 38.31 1.01 -5.27
C TYR A 23 36.95 0.69 -5.94
N GLN A 24 36.43 -0.53 -5.78
CA GLN A 24 35.10 -0.91 -6.27
C GLN A 24 33.98 -0.11 -5.60
N TYR A 25 34.16 0.31 -4.34
CA TYR A 25 33.17 1.11 -3.62
C TYR A 25 33.18 2.58 -4.05
N VAL A 26 34.34 3.14 -4.37
CA VAL A 26 34.50 4.54 -4.80
C VAL A 26 34.19 4.72 -6.29
N ALA A 27 34.48 3.73 -7.14
CA ALA A 27 34.25 3.79 -8.58
C ALA A 27 33.75 2.43 -9.13
N PRO A 28 32.46 2.09 -8.93
CA PRO A 28 31.90 0.88 -9.51
C PRO A 28 31.84 1.02 -11.04
N GLY A 29 32.75 0.35 -11.76
CA GLY A 29 32.68 0.21 -13.22
C GLY A 29 33.95 0.45 -14.04
N VAL A 30 35.11 0.72 -13.44
CA VAL A 30 36.35 1.04 -14.21
C VAL A 30 37.16 -0.22 -14.59
N LEU A 31 36.99 -1.34 -13.90
CA LEU A 31 37.73 -2.59 -14.16
C LEU A 31 36.79 -3.75 -14.52
N THR A 32 36.11 -3.66 -15.67
CA THR A 32 35.52 -4.83 -16.34
C THR A 32 36.29 -5.10 -17.62
N LEU A 33 37.33 -5.93 -17.52
CA LEU A 33 37.96 -6.57 -18.67
C LEU A 33 37.00 -7.67 -19.18
N GLY A 34 36.13 -7.35 -20.14
CA GLY A 34 35.49 -8.35 -21.00
C GLY A 34 33.96 -8.56 -20.90
N GLY A 35 33.13 -7.51 -20.82
CA GLY A 35 31.68 -7.66 -20.99
C GLY A 35 31.03 -6.45 -21.68
N PRO A 36 30.02 -6.63 -22.55
CA PRO A 36 29.43 -5.53 -23.31
C PRO A 36 28.68 -4.56 -22.36
N PRO A 37 28.61 -3.26 -22.69
CA PRO A 37 28.11 -2.25 -21.78
C PRO A 37 26.59 -2.39 -21.63
N ARG A 38 26.13 -2.94 -20.50
CA ARG A 38 24.74 -2.78 -20.07
C ARG A 38 24.56 -1.42 -19.41
N ARG A 39 23.92 -0.51 -20.15
CA ARG A 39 23.39 0.77 -19.67
C ARG A 39 22.39 0.57 -18.52
N ARG A 40 22.68 1.13 -17.35
CA ARG A 40 21.74 1.67 -16.33
C ARG A 40 22.58 2.14 -15.14
N GLY A 41 22.58 3.37 -14.66
CA GLY A 41 21.81 4.57 -14.92
C GLY A 41 22.10 5.50 -13.74
N GLY A 42 22.63 6.70 -14.01
CA GLY A 42 22.93 7.72 -13.02
C GLY A 42 22.96 9.10 -13.71
N PRO A 43 22.52 10.17 -13.03
CA PRO A 43 21.79 11.29 -13.63
C PRO A 43 22.71 12.38 -14.21
N TYR A 44 22.10 13.27 -14.99
CA TYR A 44 22.66 14.47 -15.61
C TYR A 44 23.46 14.24 -16.89
N PHE A 45 22.79 14.32 -18.04
CA PHE A 45 23.26 15.11 -19.18
C PHE A 45 22.08 15.37 -20.13
N THR A 46 21.89 16.65 -20.44
CA THR A 46 20.99 17.21 -21.45
C THR A 46 21.29 16.62 -22.83
N GLN A 47 20.25 16.19 -23.55
CA GLN A 47 20.36 15.87 -24.97
C GLN A 47 19.22 16.57 -25.72
N GLU A 48 19.60 17.66 -26.38
CA GLU A 48 18.85 18.23 -27.50
C GLU A 48 18.96 17.31 -28.72
N GLY A 49 17.94 17.36 -29.58
CA GLY A 49 18.03 16.91 -30.97
C GLY A 49 17.22 15.66 -31.30
N GLY A 50 15.97 15.89 -31.72
CA GLY A 50 15.10 14.87 -32.32
C GLY A 50 13.87 15.53 -32.92
N GLU A 51 14.04 16.13 -34.10
CA GLU A 51 12.97 16.63 -34.96
C GLU A 51 11.97 15.52 -35.30
N GLY A 52 10.70 15.83 -35.07
CA GLY A 52 9.53 15.09 -35.51
C GLY A 52 8.34 16.04 -35.46
N ASP A 53 8.18 16.81 -36.54
CA ASP A 53 6.99 17.61 -36.85
C ASP A 53 5.78 16.66 -37.02
N ASP A 54 4.77 16.79 -36.18
CA ASP A 54 3.38 16.74 -36.65
C ASP A 54 2.47 17.53 -35.70
N ARG A 55 1.72 18.45 -36.30
CA ARG A 55 0.88 19.46 -35.68
C ARG A 55 -0.28 18.86 -34.88
N GLY A 56 -0.29 19.13 -33.58
CA GLY A 56 -1.49 19.08 -32.75
C GLY A 56 -1.56 20.37 -31.95
N GLU A 57 -2.35 21.33 -32.44
CA GLU A 57 -2.58 22.63 -31.82
C GLU A 57 -2.90 22.50 -30.31
N ASP A 58 -2.40 23.47 -29.56
CA ASP A 58 -2.40 23.50 -28.10
C ASP A 58 -3.82 23.72 -27.55
N ILE A 59 -4.61 22.65 -27.42
CA ILE A 59 -6.01 22.70 -26.95
C ILE A 59 -6.12 23.03 -25.43
N PHE A 60 -5.01 23.14 -24.70
CA PHE A 60 -5.05 23.34 -23.25
C PHE A 60 -4.56 24.73 -22.83
N PRO A 61 -5.41 25.55 -22.17
CA PRO A 61 -4.96 26.81 -21.60
C PRO A 61 -3.97 26.52 -20.46
N THR A 62 -2.73 26.97 -20.67
CA THR A 62 -1.59 27.15 -19.74
C THR A 62 -1.39 26.12 -18.62
N ALA A 63 -0.25 25.42 -18.67
CA ALA A 63 0.17 24.45 -17.68
C ALA A 63 0.41 25.08 -16.29
N ASP A 64 -0.41 24.71 -15.31
CA ASP A 64 -0.15 24.91 -13.88
C ASP A 64 1.06 24.04 -13.46
N PRO A 65 2.11 24.59 -12.80
CA PRO A 65 3.34 23.86 -12.45
C PRO A 65 3.15 22.63 -11.57
N HIS A 66 2.00 22.50 -10.91
CA HIS A 66 1.67 21.36 -10.05
C HIS A 66 0.88 20.26 -10.74
N TYR A 67 0.52 20.42 -12.02
CA TYR A 67 -0.35 19.47 -12.71
C TYR A 67 0.42 18.48 -13.58
N VAL A 68 0.89 17.40 -12.95
CA VAL A 68 1.44 16.23 -13.65
C VAL A 68 0.35 15.62 -14.54
N LYS A 69 0.70 15.27 -15.79
CA LYS A 69 -0.14 14.66 -16.85
C LYS A 69 -1.41 13.96 -16.33
N LYS A 70 -2.56 14.59 -16.57
CA LYS A 70 -3.90 14.15 -16.17
C LYS A 70 -4.34 12.94 -17.03
N TYR A 71 -4.67 11.80 -16.42
CA TYR A 71 -5.29 10.68 -17.13
C TYR A 71 -6.78 10.96 -17.35
N TYR A 72 -7.28 10.71 -18.56
CA TYR A 72 -8.69 10.91 -18.89
C TYR A 72 -9.52 9.71 -18.44
N PHE A 73 -10.17 9.85 -17.29
CA PHE A 73 -11.15 8.88 -16.80
C PHE A 73 -12.53 9.16 -17.39
N PRO A 74 -13.28 8.14 -17.85
CA PRO A 74 -14.69 8.33 -18.21
C PRO A 74 -15.51 8.68 -16.97
N VAL A 75 -16.63 9.40 -17.14
CA VAL A 75 -17.48 9.88 -16.02
C VAL A 75 -17.89 8.75 -15.09
N ARG A 76 -18.18 7.57 -15.65
CA ARG A 76 -18.50 6.34 -14.90
C ARG A 76 -17.42 5.88 -13.92
N ASP A 77 -16.16 6.28 -14.10
CA ASP A 77 -15.06 5.93 -13.21
C ASP A 77 -14.86 6.97 -12.09
N LEU A 78 -15.36 8.19 -12.30
CA LEU A 78 -15.28 9.29 -11.34
C LEU A 78 -16.51 9.32 -10.42
N GLU A 79 -17.69 9.02 -10.96
CA GLU A 79 -18.93 9.03 -10.20
C GLU A 79 -19.07 7.75 -9.37
N ARG A 80 -19.10 7.91 -8.04
CA ARG A 80 -19.25 6.83 -7.06
C ARG A 80 -20.40 7.17 -6.12
N THR A 81 -21.60 7.17 -6.67
CA THR A 81 -22.83 7.35 -5.90
C THR A 81 -23.39 5.98 -5.54
N VAL A 82 -23.46 5.67 -4.25
CA VAL A 82 -24.02 4.41 -3.74
C VAL A 82 -25.14 4.77 -2.77
N ASP A 83 -26.34 4.24 -3.03
CA ASP A 83 -27.45 4.31 -2.06
C ASP A 83 -27.18 3.31 -0.94
N PHE A 84 -26.50 3.75 0.12
CA PHE A 84 -26.13 2.90 1.24
C PHE A 84 -27.27 2.83 2.26
N GLN A 85 -27.91 1.66 2.34
CA GLN A 85 -29.05 1.45 3.21
C GLN A 85 -28.58 0.85 4.53
N ILE A 86 -28.20 1.67 5.51
CA ILE A 86 -27.73 1.19 6.83
C ILE A 86 -28.77 0.36 7.60
N GLN A 87 -30.05 0.35 7.20
CA GLN A 87 -31.09 -0.51 7.78
C GLN A 87 -31.40 -1.77 6.94
N GLY A 88 -30.89 -1.88 5.71
CA GLY A 88 -31.03 -3.03 4.81
C GLY A 88 -30.10 -4.21 5.14
N GLU A 89 -29.34 -4.67 4.14
CA GLU A 89 -28.34 -5.75 4.28
C GLU A 89 -26.91 -5.27 3.91
N ASP A 90 -26.76 -4.00 3.53
CA ASP A 90 -25.48 -3.46 3.08
C ASP A 90 -24.43 -3.47 4.20
N VAL A 91 -23.19 -3.79 3.81
CA VAL A 91 -22.02 -3.81 4.68
C VAL A 91 -20.84 -3.10 4.01
N ILE A 92 -20.23 -2.15 4.72
CA ILE A 92 -18.98 -1.53 4.31
C ILE A 92 -17.81 -2.40 4.76
N VAL A 93 -16.92 -2.75 3.84
CA VAL A 93 -15.69 -3.49 4.14
C VAL A 93 -14.49 -2.56 4.01
N PHE A 94 -13.82 -2.27 5.12
CA PHE A 94 -12.62 -1.44 5.13
C PHE A 94 -11.34 -2.29 5.04
N LEU A 95 -10.75 -2.33 3.83
CA LEU A 95 -9.44 -2.94 3.59
C LEU A 95 -8.32 -2.02 4.12
N HIS A 96 -7.64 -2.45 5.17
CA HIS A 96 -6.61 -1.66 5.84
C HIS A 96 -5.19 -2.06 5.42
N ILE A 97 -4.66 -1.35 4.43
CA ILE A 97 -3.26 -1.45 4.00
C ILE A 97 -2.34 -0.85 5.07
N GLN A 98 -1.19 -1.48 5.30
CA GLN A 98 -0.23 -1.02 6.31
C GLN A 98 0.30 0.38 5.98
N LYS A 99 0.51 1.19 7.03
CA LYS A 99 1.13 2.52 6.97
C LYS A 99 0.41 3.56 6.10
N THR A 100 -0.83 3.33 5.69
CA THR A 100 -1.63 4.29 4.90
C THR A 100 -2.53 5.20 5.76
N GLY A 101 -2.23 5.34 7.06
CA GLY A 101 -3.08 6.11 7.98
C GLY A 101 -4.42 5.43 8.32
N GLY A 102 -4.60 4.16 7.94
CA GLY A 102 -5.86 3.44 8.17
C GLY A 102 -6.24 3.22 9.64
N THR A 103 -5.32 3.43 10.58
CA THR A 103 -5.65 3.47 12.02
C THR A 103 -6.47 4.72 12.37
N THR A 104 -6.12 5.88 11.79
CA THR A 104 -6.88 7.12 12.00
C THR A 104 -8.22 7.05 11.27
N PHE A 105 -8.19 6.66 9.99
CA PHE A 105 -9.40 6.51 9.19
C PHE A 105 -10.37 5.50 9.80
N GLY A 106 -9.87 4.33 10.23
CA GLY A 106 -10.70 3.31 10.87
C GLY A 106 -11.34 3.78 12.19
N ARG A 107 -10.66 4.65 12.97
CA ARG A 107 -11.26 5.25 14.17
C ARG A 107 -12.40 6.20 13.80
N HIS A 108 -12.21 7.02 12.77
CA HIS A 108 -13.27 7.90 12.28
C HIS A 108 -14.52 7.12 11.85
N LEU A 109 -14.37 5.96 11.23
CA LEU A 109 -15.50 5.11 10.84
C LEU A 109 -16.36 4.64 12.02
N VAL A 110 -15.75 4.39 13.18
CA VAL A 110 -16.47 3.88 14.37
C VAL A 110 -16.88 4.98 15.35
N GLN A 111 -16.23 6.15 15.33
CA GLN A 111 -16.44 7.22 16.32
C GLN A 111 -17.04 8.51 15.74
N ASN A 112 -16.82 8.81 14.45
CA ASN A 112 -17.07 10.14 13.90
C ASN A 112 -18.10 10.15 12.75
N VAL A 113 -18.78 9.04 12.50
CA VAL A 113 -19.90 8.99 11.55
C VAL A 113 -21.18 9.35 12.30
N ARG A 114 -21.98 10.27 11.77
CA ARG A 114 -23.29 10.61 12.32
C ARG A 114 -24.30 9.55 11.91
N LEU A 115 -24.70 8.71 12.86
CA LEU A 115 -25.62 7.59 12.67
C LEU A 115 -26.82 7.74 13.61
N GLU A 116 -27.96 7.18 13.22
CA GLU A 116 -29.12 7.04 14.12
C GLU A 116 -28.76 6.23 15.37
N VAL A 117 -27.96 5.18 15.18
CA VAL A 117 -27.44 4.32 16.25
C VAL A 117 -25.91 4.34 16.18
N PRO A 118 -25.22 4.96 17.16
CA PRO A 118 -23.76 5.01 17.18
C PRO A 118 -23.15 3.64 17.57
N CYS A 119 -21.89 3.42 17.20
CA CYS A 119 -21.16 2.24 17.65
C CYS A 119 -20.85 2.30 19.16
N ASP A 120 -20.97 1.17 19.86
CA ASP A 120 -20.58 1.05 21.27
C ASP A 120 -19.07 0.75 21.38
N CYS A 121 -18.28 1.77 21.73
CA CYS A 121 -16.83 1.70 21.95
C CYS A 121 -16.51 1.81 23.45
N ARG A 122 -16.26 0.68 24.12
CA ARG A 122 -15.91 0.69 25.55
C ARG A 122 -14.44 1.06 25.79
N PRO A 123 -14.13 1.90 26.80
CA PRO A 123 -12.74 2.21 27.14
C PRO A 123 -11.99 0.93 27.52
N GLY A 124 -10.76 0.79 27.01
CA GLY A 124 -9.93 -0.41 27.18
C GLY A 124 -10.14 -1.50 26.12
N GLN A 125 -11.26 -1.48 25.38
CA GLN A 125 -11.47 -2.38 24.25
C GLN A 125 -10.95 -1.75 22.96
N LYS A 126 -10.13 -2.49 22.20
CA LYS A 126 -9.70 -2.06 20.86
C LYS A 126 -10.79 -2.24 19.80
N LYS A 127 -11.88 -2.96 20.12
CA LYS A 127 -12.97 -3.28 19.20
C LYS A 127 -14.25 -2.64 19.69
N CYS A 128 -14.90 -1.89 18.82
CA CYS A 128 -16.23 -1.34 19.00
C CYS A 128 -17.29 -2.27 18.42
N THR A 129 -18.53 -2.09 18.85
CA THR A 129 -19.67 -2.86 18.37
C THR A 129 -20.57 -1.95 17.54
N CYS A 130 -20.57 -2.15 16.22
CA CYS A 130 -21.32 -1.32 15.28
C CYS A 130 -22.52 -2.10 14.73
N TYR A 131 -23.63 -2.08 15.45
CA TYR A 131 -24.85 -2.75 15.00
C TYR A 131 -25.71 -1.85 14.11
N ARG A 132 -26.42 -2.46 13.17
CA ARG A 132 -27.39 -1.81 12.29
C ARG A 132 -28.60 -1.27 13.05
N SER A 133 -29.08 -2.01 14.06
CA SER A 133 -30.17 -1.55 14.93
C SER A 133 -30.01 -2.15 16.32
N PRO A 134 -30.62 -1.58 17.38
CA PRO A 134 -30.53 -2.14 18.73
C PRO A 134 -31.20 -3.52 18.83
N SER A 135 -32.25 -3.73 18.04
CA SER A 135 -32.94 -5.01 17.92
C SER A 135 -32.10 -6.02 17.14
N ARG A 136 -31.55 -5.64 15.98
CA ARG A 136 -30.75 -6.50 15.07
C ARG A 136 -29.26 -6.42 15.38
N ARG A 137 -28.70 -7.49 15.94
CA ARG A 137 -27.26 -7.63 16.24
C ARG A 137 -26.39 -7.92 15.00
N GLU A 138 -26.79 -7.41 13.85
CA GLU A 138 -26.06 -7.46 12.57
C GLU A 138 -25.13 -6.26 12.47
N THR A 139 -23.94 -6.45 11.88
CA THR A 139 -22.93 -5.39 11.75
C THR A 139 -22.95 -4.79 10.36
N TRP A 140 -23.05 -3.46 10.26
CA TRP A 140 -22.99 -2.74 8.98
C TRP A 140 -21.56 -2.42 8.53
N LEU A 141 -20.57 -2.59 9.43
CA LEU A 141 -19.16 -2.28 9.17
C LEU A 141 -18.28 -3.50 9.45
N PHE A 142 -17.54 -3.94 8.43
CA PHE A 142 -16.45 -4.90 8.56
C PHE A 142 -15.11 -4.17 8.55
N SER A 143 -14.44 -4.14 9.70
CA SER A 143 -13.16 -3.48 9.86
C SER A 143 -12.41 -4.03 11.08
N ARG A 144 -11.11 -3.71 11.18
CA ARG A 144 -10.31 -3.98 12.38
C ARG A 144 -10.99 -3.50 13.67
N PHE A 145 -11.60 -2.32 13.66
CA PHE A 145 -12.18 -1.72 14.86
C PHE A 145 -13.64 -2.13 15.11
N SER A 146 -14.30 -2.83 14.18
CA SER A 146 -15.66 -3.37 14.37
C SER A 146 -15.64 -4.89 14.56
N THR A 147 -15.19 -5.63 13.54
CA THR A 147 -15.22 -7.09 13.52
C THR A 147 -13.90 -7.74 13.95
N GLY A 148 -12.83 -6.95 14.04
CA GLY A 148 -11.48 -7.43 14.37
C GLY A 148 -10.76 -8.01 13.14
N TRP A 149 -9.79 -8.88 13.38
CA TRP A 149 -9.02 -9.58 12.35
C TRP A 149 -9.66 -10.92 11.99
N SER A 150 -10.97 -10.94 11.72
CA SER A 150 -11.71 -12.19 11.53
C SER A 150 -11.31 -12.95 10.26
N CYS A 151 -10.72 -12.27 9.28
CA CYS A 151 -10.27 -12.83 8.01
C CYS A 151 -8.75 -12.80 7.82
N GLY A 152 -7.99 -12.56 8.90
CA GLY A 152 -6.53 -12.40 8.83
C GLY A 152 -6.05 -11.04 9.35
N LEU A 153 -4.79 -10.97 9.77
CA LEU A 153 -4.13 -9.74 10.21
C LEU A 153 -3.68 -8.95 8.97
N HIS A 154 -4.23 -7.76 8.77
CA HIS A 154 -4.02 -6.94 7.55
C HIS A 154 -4.42 -7.66 6.26
N ALA A 155 -5.60 -8.29 6.29
CA ALA A 155 -6.11 -9.03 5.14
C ALA A 155 -6.19 -8.18 3.87
N ASP A 156 -5.68 -8.75 2.77
CA ASP A 156 -5.66 -8.12 1.47
C ASP A 156 -7.00 -8.27 0.72
N TRP A 157 -7.06 -7.78 -0.52
CA TRP A 157 -8.27 -7.86 -1.32
C TRP A 157 -8.70 -9.31 -1.56
N THR A 158 -7.75 -10.19 -1.86
CA THR A 158 -8.00 -11.61 -2.15
C THR A 158 -8.54 -12.32 -0.92
N GLU A 159 -7.98 -12.07 0.25
CA GLU A 159 -8.44 -12.67 1.50
C GLU A 159 -9.83 -12.16 1.88
N LEU A 160 -10.08 -10.86 1.76
CA LEU A 160 -11.35 -10.27 2.15
C LEU A 160 -12.51 -10.73 1.25
N THR A 161 -12.34 -10.74 -0.07
CA THR A 161 -13.40 -11.17 -0.99
C THR A 161 -13.80 -12.64 -0.79
N ASN A 162 -12.84 -13.50 -0.43
CA ASN A 162 -13.08 -14.92 -0.20
C ASN A 162 -13.61 -15.23 1.21
N CYS A 163 -13.27 -14.43 2.22
CA CYS A 163 -13.59 -14.73 3.62
C CYS A 163 -14.81 -13.97 4.17
N VAL A 164 -14.98 -12.69 3.83
CA VAL A 164 -15.97 -11.81 4.47
C VAL A 164 -17.40 -12.35 4.38
N PRO A 165 -17.90 -12.80 3.21
CA PRO A 165 -19.25 -13.34 3.11
C PRO A 165 -19.48 -14.52 4.05
N GLY A 166 -18.50 -15.42 4.16
CA GLY A 166 -18.58 -16.59 5.04
C GLY A 166 -18.56 -16.23 6.53
N VAL A 167 -17.81 -15.21 6.92
CA VAL A 167 -17.73 -14.76 8.33
C VAL A 167 -19.00 -14.04 8.76
N LEU A 168 -19.57 -13.17 7.92
CA LEU A 168 -20.79 -12.44 8.23
C LEU A 168 -21.98 -13.40 8.40
N ASN A 169 -22.20 -14.28 7.42
CA ASN A 169 -23.28 -15.27 7.48
C ASN A 169 -23.18 -16.17 8.73
N LYS A 170 -21.97 -16.60 9.10
CA LYS A 170 -21.76 -17.41 10.32
C LYS A 170 -22.10 -16.65 11.60
N ARG A 171 -21.89 -15.34 11.66
CA ARG A 171 -22.23 -14.53 12.83
C ARG A 171 -23.74 -14.33 12.91
N GLU A 172 -24.35 -13.94 11.81
CA GLU A 172 -25.80 -13.72 11.72
C GLU A 172 -26.58 -14.98 12.08
N ASN A 173 -26.19 -16.15 11.54
CA ASN A 173 -26.81 -17.42 11.90
C ASN A 173 -26.66 -17.77 13.39
N LYS A 174 -25.51 -17.48 14.00
CA LYS A 174 -25.33 -17.67 15.44
C LYS A 174 -26.25 -16.77 16.25
N GLN A 175 -26.41 -15.50 15.85
CA GLN A 175 -27.31 -14.58 16.55
C GLN A 175 -28.79 -14.90 16.30
N GLY A 176 -29.15 -15.42 15.13
CA GLY A 176 -30.50 -15.87 14.81
C GLY A 176 -30.94 -17.06 15.67
N ASN A 177 -30.05 -18.04 15.90
CA ASN A 177 -30.32 -19.21 16.74
C ASN A 177 -30.36 -18.92 18.25
N LEU A 178 -30.01 -17.70 18.67
CA LEU A 178 -30.03 -17.22 20.06
C LEU A 178 -31.31 -16.41 20.38
N ARG A 179 -32.22 -16.29 19.42
CA ARG A 179 -33.57 -15.73 19.57
C ARG A 179 -34.61 -16.84 19.56
#